data_AF-A0A353TGT2-F1
#
_entry.id   AF-A0A353TGT2-F1
#
_cell.length_a   1.000
_cell.length_b   1.000
_cell.length_c   1.000
_cell.angle_alpha   90.00
_cell.angle_beta   90.00
_cell.angle_gamma   90.00
#
_symmetry.space_group_name_H-M   'P 1'
#
loop_
_entity.id
_entity.type
_entity.pdbx_description
1 polymer ?
#
loop_
_entity_poly.entity_id
_entity_poly.type
_entity_poly.pdbx_seq_one_letter_code
_entity_poly.pdbx_strand_id
1 'polypeptide(L)'
;IPMDPVLYKARNMYLVRSRHYAHAKAYSQDGWNGASATKEALAVFRKDAVDPRMEKTYFLGKVYGPDGNPVMDGDKELEYKPDAIALDVSGSTNEKTAGARLAKYEFDPTAQAGGQLVHNDWVLFRYADVLLMKSEALVRAGQNGDAELQQVRGRVDAPARTATLQNILDERLLELAWEGHRRQDLIRFGKFHQPISDRPVSAPYRSVFPIPVDVLSLNTNLTQNPGYTN
;
A
#
# COMPACT_ATOMS: atom_id res chain seq x y z
N ILE A 1 -13.46 -10.24 -2.34
CA ILE A 1 -13.25 -11.68 -2.14
C ILE A 1 -13.74 -11.96 -0.75
N PRO A 2 -14.82 -12.75 -0.62
CA PRO A 2 -15.31 -13.18 0.68
C PRO A 2 -14.18 -13.83 1.47
N MET A 3 -13.94 -13.34 2.68
CA MET A 3 -12.94 -13.91 3.58
C MET A 3 -13.66 -14.59 4.75
N ASP A 4 -13.27 -15.83 5.04
CA ASP A 4 -13.83 -16.57 6.17
C ASP A 4 -12.70 -17.42 6.79
N PRO A 5 -12.30 -17.18 8.04
CA PRO A 5 -11.22 -17.92 8.67
C PRO A 5 -11.44 -19.45 8.78
N VAL A 6 -12.69 -19.91 8.65
CA VAL A 6 -13.09 -21.31 8.73
C VAL A 6 -13.33 -21.91 7.35
N LEU A 7 -14.18 -21.28 6.54
CA LEU A 7 -14.65 -21.78 5.25
C LEU A 7 -13.67 -21.49 4.10
N TYR A 8 -13.03 -20.31 4.11
CA TYR A 8 -12.21 -19.80 3.01
C TYR A 8 -10.89 -19.23 3.54
N LYS A 9 -9.93 -20.13 3.81
CA LYS A 9 -8.63 -19.83 4.44
C LYS A 9 -7.63 -19.03 3.58
N ALA A 10 -8.12 -18.02 2.87
CA ALA A 10 -7.28 -17.03 2.22
C ALA A 10 -6.61 -16.15 3.29
N ARG A 11 -5.34 -15.79 3.06
CA ARG A 11 -4.55 -15.02 4.03
C ARG A 11 -4.41 -13.57 3.60
N ASN A 12 -4.76 -12.63 4.47
CA ASN A 12 -4.39 -11.23 4.31
C ASN A 12 -3.04 -10.97 4.97
N MET A 13 -1.98 -10.96 4.17
CA MET A 13 -0.62 -10.80 4.69
C MET A 13 -0.20 -9.34 4.90
N TYR A 14 -0.98 -8.36 4.44
CA TYR A 14 -0.53 -6.96 4.47
C TYR A 14 -0.42 -6.42 5.90
N LEU A 15 -1.38 -6.75 6.77
CA LEU A 15 -1.37 -6.33 8.18
C LEU A 15 -0.14 -6.87 8.90
N VAL A 16 0.08 -8.19 8.79
CA VAL A 16 1.20 -8.88 9.45
C VAL A 16 2.55 -8.40 8.92
N ARG A 17 2.67 -8.18 7.60
CA ARG A 17 3.93 -7.69 6.99
C ARG A 17 4.28 -6.26 7.36
N SER A 18 3.29 -5.43 7.70
CA SER A 18 3.52 -4.01 7.97
C SER A 18 3.75 -3.72 9.45
N ARG A 19 2.94 -4.29 10.34
CA ARG A 19 2.93 -3.92 11.76
C ARG A 19 4.22 -4.34 12.48
N HIS A 20 4.67 -3.49 13.39
CA HIS A 20 5.70 -3.81 14.37
C HIS A 20 5.26 -5.00 15.23
N TYR A 21 6.21 -5.81 15.72
CA TYR A 21 5.91 -6.99 16.54
C TYR A 21 5.15 -6.64 17.83
N ALA A 22 5.53 -5.57 18.53
CA ALA A 22 4.84 -5.12 19.75
C ALA A 22 3.43 -4.57 19.44
N HIS A 23 3.29 -3.85 18.33
CA HIS A 23 1.98 -3.39 17.84
C HIS A 23 1.09 -4.60 17.58
N ALA A 24 1.53 -5.56 16.76
CA ALA A 24 0.72 -6.72 16.45
C ALA A 24 0.37 -7.54 17.69
N LYS A 25 1.32 -7.73 18.62
CA LYS A 25 1.08 -8.43 19.89
C LYS A 25 -0.01 -7.76 20.72
N ALA A 26 -0.03 -6.43 20.81
CA ALA A 26 -1.09 -5.70 21.52
C ALA A 26 -2.49 -5.94 20.90
N TYR A 27 -2.53 -6.32 19.63
CA TYR A 27 -3.73 -6.67 18.88
C TYR A 27 -3.95 -8.20 18.80
N SER A 28 -3.20 -9.02 19.55
CA SER A 28 -3.25 -10.49 19.48
C SER A 28 -2.98 -11.05 18.07
N GLN A 29 -2.08 -10.41 17.32
CA GLN A 29 -1.68 -10.77 15.96
C GLN A 29 -0.16 -10.92 15.84
N ASP A 30 0.29 -11.52 14.73
CA ASP A 30 1.69 -11.54 14.34
C ASP A 30 2.08 -10.24 13.63
N GLY A 31 3.33 -9.81 13.79
CA GLY A 31 3.88 -8.62 13.13
C GLY A 31 5.33 -8.84 12.73
N TRP A 32 5.66 -8.55 11.48
CA TRP A 32 7.00 -8.77 10.90
C TRP A 32 7.81 -7.48 10.77
N ASN A 33 7.22 -6.33 11.10
CA ASN A 33 7.86 -5.03 11.05
C ASN A 33 8.52 -4.69 9.70
N GLY A 34 7.88 -5.09 8.61
CA GLY A 34 8.41 -4.92 7.25
C GLY A 34 7.86 -3.67 6.57
N ALA A 35 6.91 -3.86 5.65
CA ALA A 35 6.52 -2.84 4.69
C ALA A 35 5.88 -1.59 5.34
N SER A 36 6.28 -0.41 4.87
CA SER A 36 5.64 0.89 5.15
C SER A 36 5.26 1.64 3.88
N ALA A 37 4.55 2.75 4.07
CA ALA A 37 4.48 3.79 3.05
C ALA A 37 5.88 4.22 2.59
N THR A 38 6.02 4.61 1.32
CA THR A 38 7.23 5.31 0.85
C THR A 38 7.12 6.81 1.15
N LYS A 39 8.24 7.54 1.08
CA LYS A 39 8.24 9.01 1.23
C LYS A 39 7.36 9.70 0.20
N GLU A 40 7.37 9.21 -1.04
CA GLU A 40 6.57 9.75 -2.14
C GLU A 40 5.07 9.52 -1.90
N ALA A 41 4.69 8.38 -1.33
CA ALA A 41 3.32 8.15 -0.95
C ALA A 41 2.87 9.14 0.14
N LEU A 42 3.65 9.30 1.21
CA LEU A 42 3.34 10.26 2.28
C LEU A 42 3.32 11.71 1.77
N ALA A 43 4.19 12.07 0.83
CA ALA A 43 4.19 13.37 0.19
C ALA A 43 2.88 13.65 -0.56
N VAL A 44 2.33 12.65 -1.27
CA VAL A 44 1.04 12.78 -1.96
C VAL A 44 -0.11 12.96 -0.95
N PHE A 45 -0.09 12.26 0.19
CA PHE A 45 -1.06 12.45 1.28
C PHE A 45 -0.98 13.83 1.93
N ARG A 46 0.18 14.50 1.88
CA ARG A 46 0.40 15.82 2.49
C ARG A 46 0.36 16.97 1.48
N LYS A 47 0.10 16.68 0.20
CA LYS A 47 0.18 17.64 -0.89
C LYS A 47 -0.96 18.66 -0.80
N ASP A 48 -0.59 19.95 -0.74
CA ASP A 48 -1.46 21.13 -0.55
C ASP A 48 -2.08 21.19 0.86
N ALA A 49 -2.80 20.15 1.25
CA ALA A 49 -3.35 19.93 2.58
C ALA A 49 -3.28 18.43 2.90
N VAL A 50 -3.30 18.08 4.19
CA VAL A 50 -3.35 16.67 4.61
C VAL A 50 -4.65 16.04 4.14
N ASP A 51 -4.56 14.99 3.33
CA ASP A 51 -5.72 14.27 2.82
C ASP A 51 -6.45 13.56 3.97
N PRO A 52 -7.80 13.65 4.06
CA PRO A 52 -8.59 13.05 5.14
C PRO A 52 -8.41 11.53 5.31
N ARG A 53 -7.88 10.84 4.30
CA ARG A 53 -7.59 9.41 4.37
C ARG A 53 -6.25 9.08 5.03
N MET A 54 -5.40 10.05 5.36
CA MET A 54 -4.03 9.79 5.82
C MET A 54 -4.00 8.91 7.08
N GLU A 55 -4.68 9.33 8.14
CA GLU A 55 -4.74 8.58 9.42
C GLU A 55 -5.61 7.32 9.33
N LYS A 56 -6.58 7.30 8.40
CA LYS A 56 -7.35 6.08 8.10
C LYS A 56 -6.49 5.04 7.39
N THR A 57 -5.49 5.49 6.62
CA THR A 57 -4.65 4.60 5.82
C THR A 57 -3.43 4.13 6.60
N TYR A 58 -2.88 4.99 7.48
CA TYR A 58 -1.63 4.72 8.16
C TYR A 58 -1.61 5.08 9.64
N PHE A 59 -0.89 4.26 10.41
CA PHE A 59 -0.35 4.64 11.71
C PHE A 59 0.90 5.49 11.51
N LEU A 60 0.91 6.70 12.10
CA LEU A 60 1.89 7.76 11.81
C LEU A 60 2.71 8.21 13.02
N GLY A 61 2.44 7.66 14.20
CA GLY A 61 3.05 8.12 15.44
C GLY A 61 2.87 7.10 16.56
N LYS A 62 2.53 7.60 17.76
CA LYS A 62 2.30 6.77 18.94
C LYS A 62 1.20 5.75 18.67
N VAL A 63 1.43 4.52 19.10
CA VAL A 63 0.51 3.40 18.91
C VAL A 63 -0.19 3.11 20.22
N TYR A 64 -1.51 2.89 20.13
CA TYR A 64 -2.35 2.48 21.24
C TYR A 64 -2.96 1.11 20.92
N GLY A 65 -3.09 0.26 21.94
CA GLY A 65 -3.76 -1.02 21.82
C GLY A 65 -5.28 -0.87 21.70
N PRO A 66 -6.01 -1.95 21.41
CA PRO A 66 -7.48 -1.95 21.42
C PRO A 66 -8.09 -1.58 22.78
N ASP A 67 -7.31 -1.72 23.86
CA ASP A 67 -7.66 -1.33 25.22
C ASP A 67 -7.46 0.17 25.51
N GLY A 68 -6.93 0.93 24.54
CA GLY A 68 -6.63 2.36 24.66
C GLY A 68 -5.30 2.66 25.36
N ASN A 69 -4.55 1.65 25.80
CA ASN A 69 -3.26 1.85 26.46
C ASN A 69 -2.13 2.04 25.43
N PRO A 70 -1.07 2.82 25.75
CA PRO A 70 0.10 2.91 24.89
C PRO A 70 0.74 1.53 24.67
N VAL A 71 1.10 1.22 23.43
CA VAL A 71 1.88 0.02 23.11
C VAL A 71 3.34 0.28 23.44
N MET A 72 3.98 -0.64 24.17
CA MET A 72 5.37 -0.52 24.58
C MET A 72 6.31 -1.39 23.72
N ASP A 73 7.46 -0.86 23.32
CA ASP A 73 8.61 -1.60 22.79
C ASP A 73 9.76 -1.52 23.80
N GLY A 74 9.86 -2.53 24.67
CA GLY A 74 10.68 -2.45 25.88
C GLY A 74 10.16 -1.39 26.83
N ASP A 75 11.03 -0.47 27.26
CA ASP A 75 10.69 0.59 28.21
C ASP A 75 10.17 1.89 27.54
N LYS A 76 9.97 1.88 26.21
CA LYS A 76 9.54 3.06 25.45
C LYS A 76 8.18 2.83 24.83
N GLU A 77 7.36 3.88 24.81
CA GLU A 77 6.15 3.89 23.97
C GLU A 77 6.55 3.74 22.51
N LEU A 78 5.89 2.81 21.82
CA LEU A 78 6.08 2.58 20.40
C LEU A 78 5.54 3.77 19.61
N GLU A 79 6.43 4.39 18.85
CA GLU A 79 6.12 5.53 18.01
C GLU A 79 6.72 5.33 16.62
N TYR A 80 5.86 5.22 15.60
CA TYR A 80 6.33 5.19 14.21
C TYR A 80 6.90 6.55 13.80
N LYS A 81 7.91 6.53 12.93
CA LYS A 81 8.61 7.71 12.42
C LYS A 81 8.45 7.75 10.90
N PRO A 82 7.34 8.31 10.38
CA PRO A 82 6.99 8.25 8.96
C PRO A 82 8.09 8.75 8.02
N ASP A 83 8.84 9.77 8.44
CA ASP A 83 9.84 10.43 7.60
C ASP A 83 11.25 9.82 7.70
N ALA A 84 11.46 8.87 8.62
CA ALA A 84 12.75 8.22 8.84
C ALA A 84 13.08 7.08 7.84
N ILE A 85 12.27 6.89 6.79
CA ILE A 85 12.49 5.86 5.76
C ILE A 85 13.81 6.12 5.02
N ALA A 86 14.57 5.06 4.77
CA ALA A 86 15.77 5.09 3.94
C ALA A 86 15.94 3.73 3.24
N LEU A 87 16.81 3.68 2.23
CA LEU A 87 17.17 2.42 1.54
C LEU A 87 17.73 1.38 2.50
N ASP A 88 18.51 1.83 3.49
CA ASP A 88 19.03 1.02 4.58
C ASP A 88 18.86 1.78 5.90
N VAL A 89 18.22 1.12 6.86
CA VAL A 89 17.97 1.63 8.23
C VAL A 89 18.63 0.75 9.29
N SER A 90 19.42 -0.25 8.88
CA SER A 90 20.07 -1.21 9.76
C SER A 90 21.02 -0.51 10.72
N GLY A 91 20.90 -0.79 12.02
CA GLY A 91 21.70 -0.16 13.07
C GLY A 91 21.33 1.30 13.37
N SER A 92 20.32 1.86 12.69
CA SER A 92 19.86 3.22 12.98
C SER A 92 18.96 3.27 14.22
N THR A 93 18.78 4.46 14.80
CA THR A 93 17.88 4.68 15.93
C THR A 93 16.42 4.35 15.62
N ASN A 94 16.02 4.39 14.34
CA ASN A 94 14.67 4.14 13.87
C ASN A 94 14.56 2.82 13.08
N GLU A 95 15.52 1.90 13.19
CA GLU A 95 15.53 0.62 12.45
C GLU A 95 14.18 -0.09 12.50
N LYS A 96 13.53 -0.08 13.66
CA LYS A 96 12.25 -0.75 13.89
C LYS A 96 11.03 0.13 13.66
N THR A 97 11.18 1.45 13.60
CA THR A 97 10.06 2.40 13.65
C THR A 97 9.98 3.30 12.41
N ALA A 98 10.97 3.23 11.51
CA ALA A 98 10.98 4.01 10.29
C ALA A 98 9.81 3.66 9.37
N GLY A 99 9.07 4.69 8.96
CA GLY A 99 7.94 4.60 8.04
C GLY A 99 6.58 4.43 8.70
N ALA A 100 5.55 4.85 7.97
CA ALA A 100 4.15 4.73 8.41
C ALA A 100 3.60 3.32 8.13
N ARG A 101 2.88 2.72 9.07
CA ARG A 101 2.36 1.34 8.95
C ARG A 101 0.91 1.30 8.52
N LEU A 102 0.47 0.20 7.92
CA LEU A 102 -0.90 -0.01 7.47
C LEU A 102 -1.92 0.10 8.63
N ALA A 103 -2.91 0.98 8.47
CA ALA A 103 -4.10 1.11 9.33
C ALA A 103 -5.43 0.90 8.58
N LYS A 104 -5.40 0.89 7.23
CA LYS A 104 -6.60 0.91 6.37
C LYS A 104 -7.64 -0.18 6.63
N TYR A 105 -7.20 -1.41 6.87
CA TYR A 105 -8.11 -2.50 7.17
C TYR A 105 -8.33 -2.58 8.68
N GLU A 106 -9.60 -2.55 9.07
CA GLU A 106 -10.02 -2.55 10.47
C GLU A 106 -9.45 -3.76 11.21
N PHE A 107 -9.21 -3.59 12.51
CA PHE A 107 -8.75 -4.70 13.33
C PHE A 107 -9.87 -5.75 13.48
N ASP A 108 -9.51 -7.00 13.20
CA ASP A 108 -10.36 -8.15 13.46
C ASP A 108 -9.86 -8.89 14.72
N PRO A 109 -10.56 -8.77 15.86
CA PRO A 109 -10.16 -9.40 17.13
C PRO A 109 -10.35 -10.92 17.13
N THR A 110 -11.11 -11.47 16.19
CA THR A 110 -11.38 -12.92 16.09
C THR A 110 -10.62 -13.56 14.93
N ALA A 111 -9.68 -12.83 14.32
CA ALA A 111 -8.82 -13.33 13.27
C ALA A 111 -7.95 -14.53 13.76
N GLN A 112 -7.80 -15.53 12.90
CA GLN A 112 -7.02 -16.74 13.20
C GLN A 112 -5.63 -16.67 12.57
N ALA A 113 -4.77 -17.64 12.93
CA ALA A 113 -3.40 -17.77 12.42
C ALA A 113 -2.58 -16.47 12.56
N GLY A 114 -2.59 -15.88 13.75
CA GLY A 114 -1.84 -14.66 14.06
C GLY A 114 -2.32 -13.44 13.26
N GLY A 115 -3.63 -13.35 12.98
CA GLY A 115 -4.19 -12.23 12.22
C GLY A 115 -4.11 -12.38 10.69
N GLN A 116 -3.66 -13.52 10.18
CA GLN A 116 -3.58 -13.77 8.74
C GLN A 116 -4.93 -14.16 8.14
N LEU A 117 -5.78 -14.84 8.92
CA LEU A 117 -7.12 -15.25 8.51
C LEU A 117 -8.13 -14.31 9.15
N VAL A 118 -8.60 -13.32 8.39
CA VAL A 118 -9.52 -12.27 8.85
C VAL A 118 -10.91 -12.45 8.25
N HIS A 119 -11.93 -11.87 8.89
CA HIS A 119 -13.29 -11.78 8.37
C HIS A 119 -13.47 -10.61 7.39
N ASN A 120 -12.54 -9.66 7.38
CA ASN A 120 -12.59 -8.52 6.47
C ASN A 120 -12.44 -9.00 5.01
N ASP A 121 -13.47 -8.80 4.21
CA ASP A 121 -13.43 -9.08 2.78
C ASP A 121 -12.30 -8.33 2.07
N TRP A 122 -11.59 -9.03 1.19
CA TRP A 122 -10.58 -8.38 0.35
C TRP A 122 -11.26 -7.62 -0.78
N VAL A 123 -11.06 -6.31 -0.84
CA VAL A 123 -11.66 -5.49 -1.91
C VAL A 123 -10.80 -5.60 -3.17
N LEU A 124 -11.24 -6.43 -4.12
CA LEU A 124 -10.54 -6.64 -5.40
C LEU A 124 -11.05 -5.68 -6.48
N PHE A 125 -12.35 -5.41 -6.49
CA PHE A 125 -13.00 -4.47 -7.39
C PHE A 125 -13.95 -3.60 -6.58
N ARG A 126 -13.97 -2.31 -6.89
CA ARG A 126 -14.90 -1.35 -6.26
C ARG A 126 -15.14 -0.16 -7.16
N TYR A 127 -16.27 0.50 -6.94
CA TYR A 127 -16.77 1.57 -7.81
C TYR A 127 -15.80 2.76 -7.96
N ALA A 128 -15.05 3.11 -6.92
CA ALA A 128 -14.08 4.21 -7.03
C ALA A 128 -12.97 3.93 -8.05
N ASP A 129 -12.52 2.68 -8.21
CA ASP A 129 -11.53 2.34 -9.25
C ASP A 129 -12.14 2.56 -10.65
N VAL A 130 -13.42 2.19 -10.84
CA VAL A 130 -14.16 2.45 -12.10
C VAL A 130 -14.26 3.95 -12.38
N LEU A 131 -14.60 4.77 -11.38
CA LEU A 131 -14.64 6.22 -11.51
C LEU A 131 -13.28 6.79 -11.92
N LEU A 132 -12.20 6.37 -11.25
CA LEU A 132 -10.85 6.86 -11.56
C LEU A 132 -10.36 6.38 -12.93
N MET A 133 -10.70 5.16 -13.35
CA MET A 133 -10.41 4.67 -14.70
C MET A 133 -11.16 5.48 -15.76
N LYS A 134 -12.44 5.81 -15.53
CA LYS A 134 -13.24 6.65 -16.43
C LYS A 134 -12.68 8.07 -16.50
N SER A 135 -12.35 8.70 -15.36
CA SER A 135 -11.71 10.01 -15.29
C SER A 135 -10.43 10.04 -16.12
N GLU A 136 -9.58 9.01 -15.97
CA GLU A 136 -8.35 8.89 -16.75
C GLU A 136 -8.60 8.76 -18.26
N ALA A 137 -9.56 7.91 -18.66
CA ALA A 137 -9.90 7.72 -20.06
C ALA A 137 -10.40 9.02 -20.71
N LEU A 138 -11.24 9.78 -20.01
CA LEU A 138 -11.72 11.10 -20.45
C LEU A 138 -10.57 12.08 -20.65
N VAL A 139 -9.69 12.22 -19.66
CA VAL A 139 -8.53 13.12 -19.76
C VAL A 139 -7.59 12.72 -20.90
N ARG A 140 -7.36 11.42 -21.11
CA ARG A 140 -6.55 10.93 -22.24
C ARG A 140 -7.21 11.20 -23.61
N ALA A 141 -8.53 11.25 -23.65
CA ALA A 141 -9.30 11.60 -24.84
C ALA A 141 -9.44 13.12 -25.05
N GLY A 142 -8.76 13.95 -24.24
CA GLY A 142 -8.87 15.41 -24.31
C GLY A 142 -10.18 15.96 -23.76
N GLN A 143 -10.90 15.18 -22.96
CA GLN A 143 -12.18 15.55 -22.33
C GLN A 143 -12.00 15.89 -20.84
N ASN A 144 -13.03 16.46 -20.22
CA ASN A 144 -13.04 16.75 -18.79
C ASN A 144 -13.40 15.48 -18.00
N GLY A 145 -12.56 15.12 -17.02
CA GLY A 145 -12.77 13.98 -16.11
C GLY A 145 -13.04 14.37 -14.65
N ASP A 146 -13.38 15.64 -14.39
CA ASP A 146 -13.55 16.21 -13.04
C ASP A 146 -14.72 15.55 -12.32
N ALA A 147 -15.83 15.28 -13.02
CA ALA A 147 -17.05 14.75 -12.41
C ALA A 147 -16.79 13.40 -11.70
N GLU A 148 -16.05 12.49 -12.32
CA GLU A 148 -15.68 11.20 -11.73
C GLU A 148 -14.65 11.35 -10.61
N LEU A 149 -13.65 12.22 -10.80
CA LEU A 149 -12.63 12.49 -9.77
C LEU A 149 -13.28 13.07 -8.50
N GLN A 150 -14.25 13.97 -8.66
CA GLN A 150 -14.91 14.65 -7.56
C GLN A 150 -15.88 13.76 -6.82
N GLN A 151 -16.47 12.74 -7.46
CA GLN A 151 -17.23 11.72 -6.73
C GLN A 151 -16.36 10.95 -5.72
N VAL A 152 -15.11 10.64 -6.08
CA VAL A 152 -14.18 9.95 -5.18
C VAL A 152 -13.71 10.87 -4.05
N ARG A 153 -13.28 12.09 -4.40
CA ARG A 153 -12.76 13.07 -3.44
C ARG A 153 -13.84 13.60 -2.49
N GLY A 154 -15.03 13.90 -3.01
CA GLY A 154 -16.15 14.44 -2.24
C GLY A 154 -16.69 13.47 -1.19
N ARG A 155 -16.68 12.16 -1.44
CA ARG A 155 -17.11 11.14 -0.46
C ARG A 155 -16.27 11.14 0.82
N VAL A 156 -15.02 11.60 0.76
CA VAL A 156 -14.11 11.68 1.92
C VAL A 156 -13.82 13.12 2.33
N ASP A 157 -14.64 14.07 1.87
CA ASP A 157 -14.49 15.51 2.12
C ASP A 157 -13.12 16.08 1.72
N ALA A 158 -12.46 15.46 0.74
CA ALA A 158 -11.19 15.94 0.23
C ALA A 158 -11.41 17.14 -0.72
N PRO A 159 -10.56 18.18 -0.67
CA PRO A 159 -10.70 19.38 -1.51
C PRO A 159 -10.81 19.06 -3.00
N ALA A 160 -11.57 19.85 -3.76
CA ALA A 160 -11.69 19.60 -5.19
C ALA A 160 -10.36 19.75 -5.95
N ARG A 161 -10.19 19.00 -7.04
CA ARG A 161 -9.00 19.06 -7.92
C ARG A 161 -9.45 18.94 -9.37
N THR A 162 -8.74 19.63 -10.28
CA THR A 162 -8.93 19.40 -11.72
C THR A 162 -8.33 18.05 -12.11
N ALA A 163 -9.03 17.30 -12.95
CA ALA A 163 -8.62 16.04 -13.52
C ALA A 163 -7.50 16.26 -14.53
N THR A 164 -6.27 16.09 -14.05
CA THR A 164 -5.07 15.96 -14.86
C THR A 164 -4.51 14.56 -14.69
N LEU A 165 -3.69 14.06 -15.63
CA LEU A 165 -3.06 12.74 -15.47
C LEU A 165 -2.28 12.64 -14.16
N GLN A 166 -1.59 13.69 -13.74
CA GLN A 166 -0.86 13.69 -12.46
C GLN A 166 -1.84 13.62 -11.27
N ASN A 167 -2.88 14.45 -11.25
CA ASN A 167 -3.85 14.44 -10.14
C ASN A 167 -4.61 13.11 -10.05
N ILE A 168 -4.91 12.47 -11.18
CA ILE A 168 -5.54 11.15 -11.19
C ILE A 168 -4.57 10.07 -10.69
N LEU A 169 -3.30 10.10 -11.08
CA LEU A 169 -2.30 9.16 -10.56
C LEU A 169 -2.06 9.33 -9.05
N ASP A 170 -2.08 10.57 -8.57
CA ASP A 170 -2.03 10.90 -7.14
C ASP A 170 -3.29 10.38 -6.44
N GLU A 171 -4.48 10.62 -7.01
CA GLU A 171 -5.76 10.17 -6.42
C GLU A 171 -5.85 8.65 -6.35
N ARG A 172 -5.37 7.94 -7.38
CA ARG A 172 -5.30 6.47 -7.36
C ARG A 172 -4.41 5.96 -6.23
N LEU A 173 -3.30 6.66 -5.90
CA LEU A 173 -2.50 6.33 -4.71
C LEU A 173 -3.28 6.53 -3.43
N LEU A 174 -3.92 7.68 -3.26
CA LEU A 174 -4.65 8.04 -2.04
C LEU A 174 -5.82 7.08 -1.78
N GLU A 175 -6.58 6.81 -2.83
CA GLU A 175 -7.79 6.01 -2.79
C GLU A 175 -7.48 4.52 -2.62
N LEU A 176 -6.56 3.98 -3.43
CA LEU A 176 -6.29 2.54 -3.58
C LEU A 176 -5.02 2.08 -2.83
N ALA A 177 -4.52 2.87 -1.89
CA ALA A 177 -3.40 2.49 -1.03
C ALA A 177 -3.65 1.10 -0.41
N TRP A 178 -2.64 0.23 -0.46
CA TRP A 178 -2.70 -1.16 0.02
C TRP A 178 -3.69 -2.11 -0.67
N GLU A 179 -4.24 -1.76 -1.84
CA GLU A 179 -5.17 -2.62 -2.58
C GLU A 179 -4.54 -3.28 -3.83
N GLY A 180 -3.22 -3.23 -4.00
CA GLY A 180 -2.52 -3.93 -5.09
C GLY A 180 -2.48 -3.21 -6.44
N HIS A 181 -2.95 -1.96 -6.55
CA HIS A 181 -3.01 -1.23 -7.82
C HIS A 181 -1.73 -0.47 -8.21
N ARG A 182 -0.89 -0.06 -7.24
CA ARG A 182 0.14 0.96 -7.50
C ARG A 182 1.16 0.57 -8.58
N ARG A 183 1.60 -0.69 -8.64
CA ARG A 183 2.59 -1.16 -9.63
C ARG A 183 2.06 -0.98 -11.06
N GLN A 184 0.87 -1.48 -11.32
CA GLN A 184 0.24 -1.44 -12.65
C GLN A 184 -0.09 -0.01 -13.07
N ASP A 185 -0.55 0.83 -12.14
CA ASP A 185 -0.75 2.26 -12.40
C ASP A 185 0.55 2.95 -12.82
N LEU A 186 1.64 2.75 -12.06
CA LEU A 186 2.93 3.35 -12.39
C LEU A 186 3.48 2.89 -13.74
N ILE A 187 3.24 1.63 -14.14
CA ILE A 187 3.65 1.12 -15.47
C ILE A 187 2.86 1.85 -16.56
N ARG A 188 1.53 1.92 -16.44
CA ARG A 188 0.63 2.57 -17.40
C ARG A 188 0.87 4.08 -17.56
N PHE A 189 1.41 4.71 -16.52
CA PHE A 189 1.79 6.12 -16.52
C PHE A 189 3.27 6.36 -16.88
N GLY A 190 4.05 5.31 -17.18
CA GLY A 190 5.47 5.45 -17.53
C GLY A 190 6.34 5.93 -16.37
N LYS A 191 5.90 5.75 -15.12
CA LYS A 191 6.59 6.21 -13.90
C LYS A 191 7.29 5.09 -13.14
N PHE A 192 6.98 3.82 -13.42
CA PHE A 192 7.48 2.67 -12.65
C PHE A 192 9.01 2.57 -12.57
N HIS A 193 9.72 2.97 -13.62
CA HIS A 193 11.17 2.87 -13.69
C HIS A 193 11.92 4.03 -13.03
N GLN A 194 11.21 5.12 -12.72
CA GLN A 194 11.81 6.30 -12.10
C GLN A 194 12.28 5.99 -10.69
N PRO A 195 13.38 6.62 -10.22
CA PRO A 195 13.84 6.42 -8.87
C PRO A 195 12.84 6.99 -7.88
N ILE A 196 12.82 6.39 -6.69
CA ILE A 196 12.19 6.94 -5.50
C ILE A 196 13.21 6.93 -4.36
N SER A 197 12.90 7.54 -3.22
CA SER A 197 13.83 7.77 -2.11
C SER A 197 14.56 6.51 -1.63
N ASP A 198 13.93 5.35 -1.71
CA ASP A 198 14.42 4.06 -1.23
C ASP A 198 14.59 3.03 -2.37
N ARG A 199 14.57 3.47 -3.63
CA ARG A 199 14.77 2.58 -4.78
C ARG A 199 15.41 3.32 -5.95
N PRO A 200 16.58 2.87 -6.43
CA PRO A 200 17.23 3.48 -7.59
C PRO A 200 16.41 3.25 -8.86
N VAL A 201 16.86 3.85 -9.97
CA VAL A 201 16.29 3.62 -11.30
C VAL A 201 16.20 2.12 -11.58
N SER A 202 15.04 1.67 -12.04
CA SER A 202 14.78 0.27 -12.35
C SER A 202 14.90 0.01 -13.84
N ALA A 203 15.57 -1.07 -14.22
CA ALA A 203 15.73 -1.44 -15.63
C ALA A 203 14.35 -1.61 -16.33
N PRO A 204 14.18 -1.18 -17.60
CA PRO A 204 12.90 -1.21 -18.31
C PRO A 204 12.22 -2.58 -18.37
N TYR A 205 13.01 -3.65 -18.51
CA TYR A 205 12.49 -5.01 -18.62
C TYR A 205 11.76 -5.50 -17.36
N ARG A 206 11.95 -4.85 -16.20
CA ARG A 206 11.30 -5.19 -14.93
C ARG A 206 9.81 -4.85 -14.86
N SER A 207 9.25 -4.27 -15.94
CA SER A 207 7.79 -4.14 -16.11
C SER A 207 7.10 -5.49 -16.28
N VAL A 208 7.80 -6.51 -16.77
CA VAL A 208 7.33 -7.90 -16.82
C VAL A 208 8.18 -8.73 -15.86
N PHE A 209 7.53 -9.61 -15.08
CA PHE A 209 8.25 -10.49 -14.15
C PHE A 209 9.03 -11.58 -14.90
N PRO A 210 10.14 -12.10 -14.35
CA PRO A 210 10.80 -13.26 -14.92
C PRO A 210 9.88 -14.48 -14.85
N ILE A 211 10.01 -15.38 -15.83
CA ILE A 211 9.48 -16.74 -15.71
C ILE A 211 10.38 -17.47 -14.70
N PRO A 212 9.81 -18.14 -13.67
CA PRO A 212 10.61 -18.88 -12.69
C PRO A 212 11.50 -19.93 -13.37
N VAL A 213 12.75 -20.08 -12.90
CA VAL A 213 13.74 -20.99 -13.50
C VAL A 213 13.24 -22.44 -13.49
N ASP A 214 12.58 -22.87 -12.41
CA ASP A 214 12.00 -24.21 -12.32
C ASP A 214 10.89 -24.46 -13.36
N VAL A 215 10.20 -23.41 -13.81
CA VAL A 215 9.19 -23.53 -14.87
C VAL A 215 9.86 -23.65 -16.24
N LEU A 216 10.96 -22.91 -16.47
CA LEU A 216 11.74 -23.02 -17.71
C LEU A 216 12.43 -24.38 -17.84
N SER A 217 12.90 -24.95 -16.72
CA SER A 217 13.55 -26.26 -16.72
C SER A 217 12.55 -27.40 -17.01
N LEU A 218 11.29 -27.25 -16.57
CA LEU A 218 10.23 -28.24 -16.81
C LEU A 218 9.57 -28.10 -18.19
N ASN A 219 9.58 -26.91 -18.80
CA ASN A 219 8.92 -26.65 -20.07
C ASN A 219 9.83 -25.92 -21.05
N THR A 220 10.52 -26.69 -21.90
CA THR A 220 11.45 -26.19 -22.92
C THR A 220 10.80 -25.40 -24.05
N ASN A 221 9.46 -25.34 -24.13
CA ASN A 221 8.76 -24.47 -25.08
C ASN A 221 8.68 -23.02 -24.60
N LEU A 222 8.97 -22.75 -23.32
CA LEU A 222 8.98 -21.41 -22.78
C LEU A 222 10.35 -20.76 -23.01
N THR A 223 10.31 -19.50 -23.44
CA THR A 223 11.50 -18.65 -23.50
C THR A 223 11.38 -17.58 -22.43
N GLN A 224 12.47 -17.29 -21.74
CA GLN A 224 12.52 -16.26 -20.71
C GLN A 224 12.10 -14.89 -21.28
N ASN A 225 11.47 -14.07 -20.42
CA ASN A 225 11.15 -12.70 -20.75
C ASN A 225 12.42 -11.89 -21.05
N PRO A 226 12.43 -11.00 -22.05
CA PRO A 226 13.61 -10.24 -22.44
C PRO A 226 14.29 -9.53 -21.25
N GLY A 227 15.61 -9.59 -21.17
CA GLY A 227 16.41 -8.88 -20.16
C GLY A 227 16.73 -9.66 -18.87
N TYR A 228 16.08 -10.81 -18.64
CA TYR A 228 16.46 -11.73 -17.56
C TYR A 228 17.40 -12.82 -18.08
N THR A 229 18.37 -13.22 -17.25
CA THR A 229 19.23 -14.38 -17.49
C THR A 229 18.53 -15.67 -17.04
N ASN A 230 18.87 -16.78 -17.67
CA ASN A 230 18.46 -18.12 -17.23
C ASN A 230 19.31 -18.60 -16.05
#